data_AF-A0A1I1SK43-F1
#
_entry.id   AF-A0A1I1SK43-F1
#
_cell.length_a   1.000
_cell.length_b   1.000
_cell.length_c   1.000
_cell.angle_alpha   90.00
_cell.angle_beta   90.00
_cell.angle_gamma   90.00
#
_symmetry.space_group_name_H-M   'P 1'
#
loop_
_entity.id
_entity.type
_entity.pdbx_description
1 polymer ?
#
loop_
_entity_poly.entity_id
_entity_poly.type
_entity_poly.pdbx_seq_one_letter_code
_entity_poly.pdbx_strand_id
1 'polypeptide(L)'
;MSVPRLRPAALLVGPGASAGERRVTAVTAGCGAFTAVAWPAWQGGAGWHWWQYAVVALDLFGGAAANATDAARRWWHRPGRGARHRLGFVVAHGQPFVLALTVPGYGWATAAATHGAVLAAAVAVTAAPGPLRRPVAHGAAALVTAGLLLIPPDAGPYLAWVAPVLAVKLLLAHLLPEGAGR
;
A
#
# COMPACT_ATOMS: atom_id res chain seq x y z
N MET A 1 -2.05 8.22 -33.25
CA MET A 1 -1.14 7.75 -32.19
C MET A 1 -1.63 6.40 -31.69
N SER A 2 -0.92 5.32 -31.97
CA SER A 2 -1.25 3.97 -31.52
C SER A 2 -0.97 3.84 -30.02
N VAL A 3 -2.00 3.54 -29.23
CA VAL A 3 -1.83 3.20 -27.81
C VAL A 3 -1.00 1.91 -27.75
N PRO A 4 0.21 1.91 -27.15
CA PRO A 4 1.00 0.69 -27.05
C PRO A 4 0.21 -0.32 -26.22
N ARG A 5 0.09 -1.57 -26.71
CA ARG A 5 -0.48 -2.66 -25.91
C ARG A 5 0.39 -2.85 -24.67
N LEU A 6 -0.08 -2.35 -23.53
CA LEU A 6 0.61 -2.51 -22.25
C LEU A 6 0.61 -4.00 -21.87
N ARG A 7 1.79 -4.58 -21.68
CA ARG A 7 1.91 -5.91 -21.11
C ARG A 7 1.37 -5.90 -19.67
N PRO A 8 0.75 -6.98 -19.15
CA PRO A 8 0.22 -7.03 -17.79
C PRO A 8 1.26 -6.67 -16.71
N ALA A 9 2.51 -7.10 -16.89
CA ALA A 9 3.61 -6.74 -15.98
C ALA A 9 3.97 -5.24 -16.01
N ALA A 10 3.74 -4.55 -17.14
CA ALA A 10 3.94 -3.11 -17.25
C ALA A 10 2.83 -2.30 -16.55
N LEU A 11 1.68 -2.91 -16.29
CA LEU A 11 0.59 -2.27 -15.54
C LEU A 11 0.85 -2.24 -14.03
N LEU A 12 1.66 -3.17 -13.50
CA LEU A 12 1.93 -3.28 -12.06
C LEU A 12 2.95 -2.24 -11.56
N VAL A 13 4.05 -2.04 -12.30
CA VAL A 13 5.12 -1.10 -11.91
C VAL A 13 5.06 0.20 -12.71
N GLY A 14 4.56 0.17 -13.94
CA GLY A 14 4.49 1.32 -14.82
C GLY A 14 5.21 1.09 -16.15
N PRO A 15 4.82 1.80 -17.22
CA PRO A 15 5.46 1.69 -18.52
C PRO A 15 6.94 2.08 -18.45
N GLY A 16 7.81 1.29 -19.10
CA GLY A 16 9.25 1.57 -19.15
C GLY A 16 10.02 1.23 -17.87
N ALA A 17 9.44 0.46 -16.94
CA ALA A 17 10.19 -0.04 -15.79
C ALA A 17 11.44 -0.82 -16.23
N SER A 18 12.54 -0.64 -15.52
CA SER A 18 13.78 -1.39 -15.66
C SER A 18 13.62 -2.83 -15.16
N ALA A 19 14.60 -3.69 -15.48
CA ALA A 19 14.65 -5.03 -14.92
C ALA A 19 14.83 -5.00 -13.39
N GLY A 20 15.60 -4.03 -12.87
CA GLY A 20 15.81 -3.83 -11.42
C GLY A 20 14.52 -3.47 -10.69
N GLU A 21 13.76 -2.50 -11.19
CA GLU A 21 12.47 -2.08 -10.60
C GLU A 21 11.46 -3.24 -10.56
N ARG A 22 11.38 -4.03 -11.64
CA ARG A 22 10.55 -5.25 -11.66
C ARG A 22 11.02 -6.30 -10.66
N ARG A 23 12.33 -6.52 -10.57
CA ARG A 23 12.91 -7.53 -9.66
C ARG A 23 12.67 -7.15 -8.21
N VAL A 24 12.94 -5.91 -7.81
CA VAL A 24 12.68 -5.42 -6.45
C VAL A 24 11.20 -5.56 -6.12
N THR A 25 10.31 -5.12 -7.01
CA THR A 25 8.86 -5.28 -6.82
C THR A 25 8.46 -6.74 -6.59
N ALA A 26 8.91 -7.65 -7.46
CA ALA A 26 8.56 -9.07 -7.37
C ALA A 26 9.13 -9.73 -6.11
N VAL A 27 10.37 -9.42 -5.75
CA VAL A 27 11.01 -9.94 -4.52
C VAL A 27 10.28 -9.41 -3.29
N THR A 28 9.99 -8.12 -3.20
CA THR A 28 9.26 -7.55 -2.07
C THR A 28 7.85 -8.13 -1.95
N ALA A 29 7.13 -8.29 -3.07
CA ALA A 29 5.82 -8.93 -3.07
C ALA A 29 5.90 -10.38 -2.58
N GLY A 30 6.85 -11.17 -3.09
CA GLY A 30 7.06 -12.56 -2.73
C GLY A 30 7.45 -12.74 -1.26
N CYS A 31 8.40 -11.95 -0.77
CA CYS A 31 8.79 -11.95 0.65
C CYS A 31 7.62 -11.54 1.55
N GLY A 32 6.88 -10.49 1.18
CA GLY A 32 5.71 -10.05 1.94
C GLY A 32 4.62 -11.11 2.02
N ALA A 33 4.29 -11.74 0.89
CA ALA A 33 3.33 -12.84 0.83
C ALA A 33 3.78 -14.06 1.64
N PHE A 34 5.07 -14.42 1.53
CA PHE A 34 5.66 -15.49 2.33
C PHE A 34 5.53 -15.18 3.83
N THR A 35 5.91 -13.99 4.28
CA THR A 35 5.79 -13.59 5.69
C THR A 35 4.34 -13.60 6.17
N ALA A 36 3.41 -13.06 5.37
CA ALA A 36 1.99 -12.99 5.71
C ALA A 36 1.30 -14.36 5.83
N VAL A 37 1.85 -15.40 5.21
CA VAL A 37 1.34 -16.78 5.27
C VAL A 37 2.10 -17.61 6.30
N ALA A 38 3.43 -17.60 6.25
CA ALA A 38 4.28 -18.44 7.07
C ALA A 38 4.17 -18.10 8.56
N TRP A 39 4.06 -16.82 8.91
CA TRP A 39 3.98 -16.40 10.31
C TRP A 39 2.71 -16.87 11.01
N PRO A 40 1.48 -16.63 10.49
CA PRO A 40 0.30 -17.22 11.10
C PRO A 40 0.32 -18.75 11.05
N ALA A 41 0.76 -19.39 9.96
CA ALA A 41 0.84 -20.84 9.87
C ALA A 41 1.72 -21.46 10.96
N TRP A 42 2.86 -20.83 11.28
CA TRP A 42 3.74 -21.25 12.37
C TRP A 42 3.07 -21.15 13.74
N GLN A 43 2.18 -20.18 13.94
CA GLN A 43 1.40 -19.98 15.16
C GLN A 43 0.14 -20.85 15.23
N GLY A 44 -0.03 -21.81 14.30
CA GLY A 44 -1.26 -22.61 14.16
C GLY A 44 -2.45 -21.82 13.60
N GLY A 45 -2.21 -20.59 13.13
CA GLY A 45 -3.16 -19.71 12.45
C GLY A 45 -3.10 -19.83 10.93
N ALA A 46 -3.83 -18.96 10.23
CA ALA A 46 -4.15 -18.97 8.80
C ALA A 46 -5.29 -19.89 8.35
N GLY A 47 -5.31 -21.17 8.71
CA GLY A 47 -6.38 -22.10 8.31
C GLY A 47 -6.70 -21.99 6.80
N TRP A 48 -7.98 -21.89 6.45
CA TRP A 48 -8.43 -21.68 5.06
C TRP A 48 -8.10 -20.29 4.46
N HIS A 49 -7.78 -19.30 5.30
CA HIS A 49 -7.65 -17.90 4.91
C HIS A 49 -6.25 -17.52 4.40
N TRP A 50 -5.30 -18.47 4.38
CA TRP A 50 -3.90 -18.21 3.99
C TRP A 50 -3.78 -17.52 2.61
N TRP A 51 -4.61 -17.92 1.64
CA TRP A 51 -4.54 -17.37 0.29
C TRP A 51 -5.06 -15.92 0.22
N GLN A 52 -5.98 -15.53 1.11
CA GLN A 52 -6.45 -14.16 1.24
C GLN A 52 -5.32 -13.27 1.77
N TYR A 53 -4.56 -13.77 2.75
CA TYR A 53 -3.38 -13.08 3.29
C TYR A 53 -2.32 -12.92 2.19
N ALA A 54 -2.08 -13.98 1.42
CA ALA A 54 -1.13 -13.95 0.30
C ALA A 54 -1.53 -12.92 -0.76
N VAL A 55 -2.78 -12.90 -1.21
CA VAL A 55 -3.26 -11.96 -2.24
C VAL A 55 -3.16 -10.51 -1.75
N VAL A 56 -3.61 -10.23 -0.53
CA VAL A 56 -3.51 -8.89 0.05
C VAL A 56 -2.04 -8.49 0.24
N ALA A 57 -1.19 -9.40 0.70
CA ALA A 57 0.24 -9.12 0.89
C ALA A 57 0.96 -8.89 -0.44
N LEU A 58 0.68 -9.66 -1.49
CA LEU A 58 1.24 -9.43 -2.83
C LEU A 58 0.93 -8.01 -3.31
N ASP A 59 -0.31 -7.55 -3.14
CA ASP A 59 -0.70 -6.20 -3.51
C ASP A 59 -0.06 -5.13 -2.61
N LEU A 60 -0.10 -5.31 -1.29
CA LEU A 60 0.37 -4.28 -0.36
C LEU A 60 1.89 -4.15 -0.37
N PHE A 61 2.64 -5.25 -0.20
CA PHE A 61 4.10 -5.23 -0.24
C PHE A 61 4.64 -4.96 -1.66
N GLY A 62 4.08 -5.65 -2.66
CA GLY A 62 4.45 -5.42 -4.05
C GLY A 62 4.13 -3.99 -4.48
N GLY A 63 2.96 -3.48 -4.12
CA GLY A 63 2.56 -2.10 -4.38
C GLY A 63 3.39 -1.06 -3.63
N ALA A 64 3.88 -1.36 -2.41
CA ALA A 64 4.79 -0.47 -1.69
C ALA A 64 6.10 -0.29 -2.45
N ALA A 65 6.70 -1.38 -2.94
CA ALA A 65 7.90 -1.32 -3.77
C ALA A 65 7.61 -0.70 -5.15
N ALA A 66 6.58 -1.19 -5.84
CA ALA A 66 6.23 -0.77 -7.19
C ALA A 66 5.96 0.74 -7.27
N ASN A 67 5.12 1.28 -6.38
CA ASN A 67 4.79 2.72 -6.39
C ASN A 67 5.98 3.61 -6.02
N ALA A 68 7.02 3.06 -5.38
CA ALA A 68 8.21 3.82 -5.05
C ALA A 68 9.18 3.99 -6.23
N THR A 69 9.01 3.19 -7.30
CA THR A 69 9.86 3.19 -8.49
C THR A 69 9.69 4.46 -9.34
N ASP A 70 10.74 4.84 -10.08
CA ASP A 70 10.71 6.01 -10.96
C ASP A 70 9.70 5.80 -12.10
N ALA A 71 9.58 4.56 -12.61
CA ALA A 71 8.58 4.22 -13.62
C ALA A 71 7.14 4.45 -13.13
N ALA A 72 6.83 4.02 -11.90
CA ALA A 72 5.52 4.28 -11.30
C ALA A 72 5.30 5.77 -11.06
N ARG A 73 6.31 6.48 -10.56
CA ARG A 73 6.21 7.91 -10.29
C ARG A 73 5.94 8.71 -11.57
N ARG A 74 6.69 8.46 -12.65
CA ARG A 74 6.42 9.03 -13.97
C ARG A 74 5.00 8.76 -14.46
N TRP A 75 4.48 7.55 -14.22
CA TRP A 75 3.15 7.16 -14.66
C TRP A 75 2.02 7.82 -13.84
N TRP A 76 2.10 7.75 -12.51
CA TRP A 76 1.05 8.22 -11.60
C TRP A 76 1.07 9.73 -11.37
N HIS A 77 2.21 10.39 -11.59
CA HIS A 77 2.36 11.85 -11.48
C HIS A 77 2.49 12.56 -12.84
N ARG A 78 2.20 11.88 -13.96
CA ARG A 78 2.21 12.49 -15.30
C ARG A 78 1.24 13.69 -15.40
N PRO A 79 1.44 14.60 -16.39
CA PRO A 79 0.51 15.70 -16.65
C PRO A 79 -0.95 15.24 -16.73
N GLY A 80 -1.85 15.99 -16.10
CA GLY A 80 -3.27 15.66 -15.98
C GLY A 80 -3.64 14.77 -14.79
N ARG A 81 -2.69 14.27 -14.00
CA ARG A 81 -2.95 13.53 -12.75
C ARG A 81 -2.77 14.41 -11.51
N GLY A 82 -3.83 15.12 -11.15
CA GLY A 82 -3.88 15.99 -9.97
C GLY A 82 -4.20 15.25 -8.65
N ALA A 83 -4.45 16.04 -7.60
CA ALA A 83 -4.79 15.57 -6.26
C ALA A 83 -5.95 14.56 -6.24
N ARG A 84 -7.02 14.83 -7.01
CA ARG A 84 -8.19 13.94 -7.10
C ARG A 84 -7.82 12.54 -7.61
N HIS A 85 -6.90 12.42 -8.56
CA HIS A 85 -6.49 11.10 -9.06
C HIS A 85 -5.70 10.33 -8.00
N ARG A 86 -4.79 11.01 -7.31
CA ARG A 86 -3.97 10.42 -6.25
C ARG A 86 -4.80 9.99 -5.05
N LEU A 87 -5.75 10.81 -4.62
CA LEU A 87 -6.69 10.44 -3.56
C LEU A 87 -7.65 9.33 -4.01
N GLY A 88 -8.09 9.34 -5.28
CA GLY A 88 -8.89 8.25 -5.85
C GLY A 88 -8.15 6.91 -5.79
N PHE A 89 -6.84 6.90 -6.02
CA PHE A 89 -6.02 5.69 -5.83
C PHE A 89 -6.06 5.21 -4.38
N VAL A 90 -5.89 6.10 -3.40
CA VAL A 90 -5.99 5.76 -1.96
C VAL A 90 -7.36 5.19 -1.62
N VAL A 91 -8.44 5.84 -2.05
CA VAL A 91 -9.81 5.39 -1.80
C VAL A 91 -10.05 3.99 -2.37
N ALA A 92 -9.57 3.71 -3.58
CA ALA A 92 -9.71 2.40 -4.23
C ALA A 92 -8.98 1.27 -3.50
N HIS A 93 -8.04 1.58 -2.61
CA HIS A 93 -7.32 0.58 -1.81
C HIS A 93 -8.11 0.21 -0.54
N GLY A 94 -9.25 -0.47 -0.77
CA GLY A 94 -10.14 -1.01 0.26
C GLY A 94 -9.76 -2.39 0.80
N GLN A 95 -8.49 -2.81 0.69
CA GLN A 95 -8.01 -4.12 1.16
C GLN A 95 -8.40 -4.42 2.62
N PRO A 96 -8.40 -3.47 3.58
CA PRO A 96 -8.90 -3.73 4.92
C PRO A 96 -10.36 -4.24 4.94
N PHE A 97 -11.22 -3.74 4.05
CA PHE A 97 -12.61 -4.22 3.93
C PHE A 97 -12.71 -5.60 3.28
N VAL A 98 -11.81 -5.94 2.36
CA VAL A 98 -11.71 -7.31 1.81
C VAL A 98 -11.37 -8.29 2.93
N LEU A 99 -10.45 -7.92 3.84
CA LEU A 99 -10.13 -8.74 5.01
C LEU A 99 -11.30 -8.80 5.99
N ALA A 100 -11.97 -7.69 6.29
CA ALA A 100 -13.16 -7.70 7.16
C ALA A 100 -14.29 -8.59 6.62
N LEU A 101 -14.45 -8.66 5.29
CA LEU A 101 -15.45 -9.50 4.64
C LEU A 101 -15.08 -10.98 4.66
N THR A 102 -13.79 -11.31 4.58
CA THR A 102 -13.36 -12.68 4.25
C THR A 102 -12.59 -13.39 5.36
N VAL A 103 -12.10 -12.66 6.37
CA VAL A 103 -11.26 -13.16 7.47
C VAL A 103 -11.99 -12.97 8.80
N PRO A 104 -12.42 -14.06 9.46
CA PRO A 104 -13.04 -14.01 10.79
C PRO A 104 -12.16 -13.26 11.79
N GLY A 105 -12.77 -12.35 12.56
CA GLY A 105 -12.07 -11.55 13.57
C GLY A 105 -11.35 -10.31 13.06
N TYR A 106 -11.19 -10.08 11.75
CA TYR A 106 -10.54 -8.83 11.31
C TYR A 106 -11.43 -7.62 11.64
N GLY A 107 -12.74 -7.76 11.41
CA GLY A 107 -13.77 -6.82 11.87
C GLY A 107 -13.91 -5.55 11.02
N TRP A 108 -15.15 -5.10 10.85
CA TRP A 108 -15.45 -3.87 10.09
C TRP A 108 -14.91 -2.60 10.76
N ALA A 109 -14.87 -2.58 12.10
CA ALA A 109 -14.33 -1.44 12.86
C ALA A 109 -12.83 -1.25 12.59
N THR A 110 -12.03 -2.33 12.64
CA THR A 110 -10.60 -2.32 12.30
C THR A 110 -10.38 -1.88 10.86
N ALA A 111 -11.20 -2.40 9.93
CA ALA A 111 -11.10 -2.01 8.52
C ALA A 111 -11.40 -0.52 8.31
N ALA A 112 -12.47 -0.01 8.93
CA ALA A 112 -12.86 1.39 8.85
C ALA A 112 -11.81 2.30 9.52
N ALA A 113 -11.27 1.91 10.68
CA ALA A 113 -10.21 2.64 11.36
C ALA A 113 -8.93 2.68 10.52
N THR A 114 -8.51 1.54 9.96
CA THR A 114 -7.31 1.44 9.13
C THR A 114 -7.44 2.26 7.85
N HIS A 115 -8.53 2.06 7.11
CA HIS A 115 -8.76 2.77 5.85
C HIS A 115 -9.00 4.26 6.09
N GLY A 116 -9.82 4.61 7.08
CA GLY A 116 -10.12 6.00 7.45
C GLY A 116 -8.89 6.77 7.91
N ALA A 117 -8.04 6.17 8.74
CA ALA A 117 -6.80 6.80 9.20
C ALA A 117 -5.82 7.05 8.03
N VAL A 118 -5.65 6.07 7.14
CA VAL A 118 -4.80 6.24 5.95
C VAL A 118 -5.38 7.27 4.98
N LEU A 119 -6.70 7.30 4.80
CA LEU A 119 -7.37 8.30 3.95
C LEU A 119 -7.23 9.71 4.52
N ALA A 120 -7.43 9.88 5.83
CA ALA A 120 -7.24 11.17 6.50
C ALA A 120 -5.77 11.64 6.39
N ALA A 121 -4.82 10.73 6.61
CA ALA A 121 -3.40 11.01 6.39
C ALA A 121 -3.09 11.40 4.93
N ALA A 122 -3.70 10.70 3.96
CA ALA A 122 -3.53 11.01 2.54
C ALA A 122 -4.05 12.40 2.18
N VAL A 123 -5.18 12.81 2.75
CA VAL A 123 -5.72 14.16 2.61
C VAL A 123 -4.74 15.19 3.18
N ALA A 124 -4.22 14.96 4.39
CA ALA A 124 -3.22 15.84 5.01
C ALA A 124 -1.94 15.99 4.16
N VAL A 125 -1.39 14.87 3.66
CA VAL A 125 -0.23 14.87 2.76
C VAL A 125 -0.50 15.65 1.47
N THR A 126 -1.68 15.45 0.88
CA THR A 126 -2.04 16.11 -0.38
C THR A 126 -2.27 17.61 -0.20
N ALA A 127 -2.84 18.02 0.93
CA ALA A 127 -3.08 19.42 1.30
C ALA A 127 -1.81 20.15 1.75
N ALA A 128 -0.78 19.44 2.21
CA ALA A 128 0.46 20.04 2.66
C ALA A 128 1.18 20.82 1.53
N PRO A 129 1.76 22.01 1.85
CA PRO A 129 2.65 22.73 0.95
C PRO A 129 3.82 21.84 0.50
N GLY A 130 4.34 22.09 -0.71
CA GLY A 130 5.39 21.27 -1.33
C GLY A 130 6.57 20.90 -0.41
N PRO A 131 7.19 21.86 0.30
CA PRO A 131 8.30 21.59 1.22
C PRO A 131 7.92 20.71 2.42
N LEU A 132 6.67 20.79 2.88
CA LEU A 132 6.19 20.06 4.06
C LEU A 132 5.56 18.71 3.71
N ARG A 133 5.27 18.44 2.43
CA ARG A 133 4.58 17.21 2.02
C ARG A 133 5.31 15.94 2.43
N ARG A 134 6.63 15.89 2.27
CA ARG A 134 7.45 14.74 2.68
C ARG A 134 7.47 14.52 4.19
N PRO A 135 7.82 15.52 5.04
CA PRO A 135 7.78 15.32 6.49
C PRO A 135 6.37 15.02 6.99
N VAL A 136 5.32 15.63 6.42
CA VAL A 136 3.93 15.27 6.75
C VAL A 136 3.61 13.82 6.40
N ALA A 137 4.05 13.32 5.24
CA ALA A 137 3.82 11.93 4.87
C ALA A 137 4.52 10.93 5.81
N HIS A 138 5.78 11.20 6.17
CA HIS A 138 6.52 10.36 7.11
C HIS A 138 5.92 10.40 8.52
N GLY A 139 5.60 11.59 9.03
CA GLY A 139 4.95 11.76 10.33
C GLY A 139 3.58 11.08 10.38
N ALA A 140 2.75 11.26 9.34
CA ALA A 140 1.45 10.62 9.26
C ALA A 140 1.56 9.09 9.15
N ALA A 141 2.48 8.56 8.34
CA ALA A 141 2.72 7.12 8.26
C ALA A 141 3.15 6.53 9.61
N ALA A 142 4.02 7.22 10.36
CA ALA A 142 4.45 6.80 11.69
C ALA A 142 3.29 6.81 12.69
N LEU A 143 2.48 7.88 12.72
CA LEU A 143 1.33 8.00 13.63
C LEU A 143 0.24 6.98 13.34
N VAL A 144 -0.12 6.78 12.07
CA VAL A 144 -1.10 5.76 11.65
C VAL A 144 -0.61 4.37 12.03
N THR A 145 0.67 4.07 11.77
CA THR A 145 1.27 2.79 12.15
C THR A 145 1.23 2.59 13.66
N ALA A 146 1.74 3.55 14.44
CA ALA A 146 1.79 3.45 15.89
C ALA A 146 0.38 3.30 16.48
N GLY A 147 -0.56 4.15 16.08
CA GLY A 147 -1.94 4.13 16.58
C GLY A 147 -2.66 2.80 16.31
N LEU A 148 -2.49 2.22 15.13
CA LEU A 148 -3.15 0.97 14.77
C LEU A 148 -2.44 -0.27 15.32
N LEU A 149 -1.13 -0.21 15.61
CA LEU A 149 -0.44 -1.29 16.32
C LEU A 149 -0.85 -1.38 17.80
N LEU A 150 -1.33 -0.29 18.41
CA LEU A 150 -1.87 -0.28 19.77
C LEU A 150 -3.25 -0.96 19.86
N ILE A 151 -3.91 -1.18 18.73
CA ILE A 151 -5.26 -1.78 18.65
C ILE A 151 -5.20 -2.91 17.61
N PRO A 152 -4.59 -4.07 17.96
CA PRO A 152 -4.46 -5.17 17.02
C PRO A 152 -5.84 -5.76 16.65
N PRO A 153 -6.01 -6.32 15.44
CA PRO A 153 -7.25 -6.98 15.05
C PRO A 153 -7.54 -8.21 15.93
N ASP A 154 -8.82 -8.49 16.20
CA ASP A 154 -9.24 -9.69 16.95
C ASP A 154 -8.90 -11.00 16.22
N ALA A 155 -8.75 -10.94 14.89
CA ALA A 155 -8.23 -12.04 14.08
C ALA A 155 -6.85 -12.50 14.54
N GLY A 156 -6.09 -11.64 15.22
CA GLY A 156 -4.80 -11.93 15.81
C GLY A 156 -3.72 -10.96 15.38
N PRO A 157 -2.60 -10.91 16.13
CA PRO A 157 -1.52 -9.95 15.90
C PRO A 157 -0.78 -10.18 14.57
N TYR A 158 -0.94 -11.35 13.95
CA TYR A 158 -0.30 -11.68 12.67
C TYR A 158 -0.87 -10.91 11.46
N LEU A 159 -1.97 -10.16 11.62
CA LEU A 159 -2.49 -9.22 10.61
C LEU A 159 -2.14 -7.75 10.92
N ALA A 160 -1.38 -7.49 11.99
CA ALA A 160 -0.99 -6.14 12.37
C ALA A 160 -0.11 -5.44 11.32
N TRP A 161 0.47 -6.19 10.37
CA TRP A 161 1.26 -5.64 9.26
C TRP A 161 0.41 -4.88 8.23
N VAL A 162 -0.91 -5.10 8.16
CA VAL A 162 -1.77 -4.52 7.11
C VAL A 162 -1.72 -3.00 7.16
N ALA A 163 -1.92 -2.41 8.34
CA ALA A 163 -1.89 -0.96 8.55
C ALA A 163 -0.54 -0.31 8.16
N PRO A 164 0.63 -0.74 8.69
CA PRO A 164 1.89 -0.13 8.34
C PRO A 164 2.23 -0.26 6.85
N VAL A 165 2.00 -1.43 6.25
CA VAL A 165 2.35 -1.64 4.84
C VAL A 165 1.42 -0.84 3.92
N LEU A 166 0.13 -0.73 4.26
CA LEU A 166 -0.81 0.13 3.55
C LEU A 166 -0.40 1.61 3.64
N ALA A 167 0.00 2.07 4.83
CA ALA A 167 0.50 3.43 5.02
C ALA A 167 1.76 3.70 4.20
N VAL A 168 2.73 2.78 4.18
CA VAL A 168 3.93 2.90 3.34
C VAL A 168 3.56 2.96 1.86
N LYS A 169 2.73 2.02 1.38
CA LYS A 169 2.31 1.95 -0.02
C LYS A 169 1.62 3.23 -0.49
N LEU A 170 0.68 3.72 0.30
CA LEU A 170 -0.16 4.84 -0.11
C LEU A 170 0.50 6.18 0.19
N LEU A 171 0.98 6.41 1.41
CA LEU A 171 1.48 7.72 1.83
C LEU A 171 2.89 7.99 1.33
N LEU A 172 3.78 7.00 1.40
CA LEU A 172 5.21 7.22 1.12
C LEU A 172 5.58 6.86 -0.32
N ALA A 173 5.08 5.73 -0.81
CA ALA A 173 5.38 5.27 -2.16
C ALA A 173 4.54 6.03 -3.21
N HIS A 174 3.20 6.01 -3.10
CA HIS A 174 2.31 6.58 -4.11
C HIS A 174 2.19 8.12 -4.07
N LEU A 175 1.88 8.72 -2.91
CA LEU A 175 1.54 10.15 -2.84
C LEU A 175 2.72 11.11 -3.01
N LEU A 176 3.94 10.67 -2.71
CA LEU A 176 5.11 11.51 -2.84
C LEU A 176 5.57 11.58 -4.31
N PRO A 177 5.69 12.77 -4.91
CA PRO A 177 6.29 12.92 -6.24
C PRO A 177 7.83 12.84 -6.19
N GLU A 178 8.47 12.68 -7.35
CA GLU A 178 9.90 12.99 -7.50
C GLU A 178 10.12 14.50 -7.30
N GLY A 179 11.18 14.87 -6.58
CA GLY A 179 11.64 16.27 -6.46
C GLY A 179 10.90 17.18 -5.48
N ALA A 180 11.48 17.34 -4.28
CA ALA A 180 11.53 18.61 -3.56
C ALA A 180 12.97 18.75 -3.03
N GLY A 181 13.93 18.67 -3.95
CA GLY A 181 15.36 18.50 -3.65
C GLY A 181 16.16 18.30 -4.94
N ARG A 182 16.09 19.29 -5.82
CA ARG A 182 17.16 19.73 -6.70
C ARG A 182 17.15 21.25 -6.64
#